data_AF-A0A1G1R4I9-F1
#
_entry.id   AF-A0A1G1R4I9-F1
#
_cell.length_a   1.000
_cell.length_b   1.000
_cell.length_c   1.000
_cell.angle_alpha   90.00
_cell.angle_beta   90.00
_cell.angle_gamma   90.00
#
_symmetry.space_group_name_H-M   'P 1'
#
loop_
_entity.id
_entity.type
_entity.pdbx_description
1 polymer ?
#
loop_
_entity_poly.entity_id
_entity_poly.type
_entity_poly.pdbx_seq_one_letter_code
_entity_poly.pdbx_strand_id
1 'polypeptide(L)'
;PGGQTIGVKIKSSGILVVGHHLVQVSQNQKVSPGEMANVKLGDLITQINGKPVKELAEVADLVTDAGEKKQSLSLTIKRSEQELVVQINPVFDITDQAYRLGLYIRNSAAGVGTLTFYAPEQGIYGALGHIITDMDTQTPITVGEGQIIHSNVTSISKSHNGEPGEKRAHFFNENKIIGNIEKNTSFGIFGKMSDRPDHALMNNAIPVAFADEVKEGPAEIYTVVEGQKVEKFKINIEHVTHQPHPATKGMIIKITDPKLIEKTGGIVQGMSGSPIIQNGKLVGAVTHVFV
;
A
#
# COMPACT_ATOMS: atom_id res chain seq x y z
N PRO A 1 8.69 -6.70 19.25
CA PRO A 1 8.90 -5.86 18.05
C PRO A 1 8.76 -6.74 16.79
N GLY A 2 8.48 -6.15 15.63
CA GLY A 2 8.43 -6.87 14.35
C GLY A 2 9.80 -6.94 13.67
N GLY A 3 9.81 -6.68 12.36
CA GLY A 3 10.97 -6.71 11.47
C GLY A 3 10.82 -7.68 10.29
N GLN A 4 9.82 -8.56 10.35
CA GLN A 4 9.52 -9.54 9.30
C GLN A 4 9.07 -8.85 8.02
N THR A 5 9.52 -9.39 6.88
CA THR A 5 8.94 -9.05 5.58
C THR A 5 7.55 -9.67 5.46
N ILE A 6 6.59 -8.91 4.98
CA ILE A 6 5.21 -9.35 4.75
C ILE A 6 4.79 -9.01 3.32
N GLY A 7 4.01 -9.90 2.72
CA GLY A 7 3.26 -9.59 1.51
C GLY A 7 1.96 -8.94 1.91
N VAL A 8 1.64 -7.82 1.25
CA VAL A 8 0.41 -7.08 1.48
C VAL A 8 -0.44 -7.22 0.23
N LYS A 9 -1.68 -7.66 0.38
CA LYS A 9 -2.70 -7.66 -0.67
C LYS A 9 -3.92 -6.92 -0.14
N ILE A 10 -4.29 -5.84 -0.81
CA ILE A 10 -5.45 -5.03 -0.43
C ILE A 10 -6.39 -4.94 -1.62
N LYS A 11 -7.67 -5.22 -1.39
CA LYS A 11 -8.77 -4.89 -2.27
C LYS A 11 -9.45 -3.63 -1.76
N SER A 12 -9.64 -2.69 -2.67
CA SER A 12 -10.38 -1.45 -2.43
C SER A 12 -11.86 -1.76 -2.15
N SER A 13 -12.53 -0.91 -1.39
CA SER A 13 -13.97 -1.01 -1.13
C SER A 13 -14.86 -0.73 -2.35
N GLY A 14 -14.25 -0.39 -3.49
CA GLY A 14 -14.88 -0.16 -4.78
C GLY A 14 -13.82 -0.14 -5.90
N ILE A 15 -14.20 0.37 -7.07
CA ILE A 15 -13.35 0.39 -8.25
C ILE A 15 -12.70 1.76 -8.40
N LEU A 16 -11.37 1.84 -8.25
CA LEU A 16 -10.61 3.07 -8.36
C LEU A 16 -10.32 3.41 -9.82
N VAL A 17 -10.59 4.65 -10.22
CA VAL A 17 -10.22 5.19 -11.52
C VAL A 17 -8.77 5.68 -11.48
N VAL A 18 -7.90 5.03 -12.25
CA VAL A 18 -6.45 5.32 -12.28
C VAL A 18 -6.01 6.01 -13.56
N GLY A 19 -6.90 6.17 -14.52
CA GLY A 19 -6.60 6.90 -15.75
C GLY A 19 -7.74 6.87 -16.75
N HIS A 20 -7.49 7.51 -17.88
CA HIS A 20 -8.38 7.52 -19.04
C HIS A 20 -7.68 6.91 -20.24
N HIS A 21 -8.47 6.34 -21.14
CA HIS A 21 -8.01 5.99 -22.47
C HIS A 21 -9.00 6.43 -23.53
N LEU A 22 -8.47 6.61 -24.73
CA LEU A 22 -9.23 6.88 -25.93
C LEU A 22 -9.73 5.55 -26.51
N VAL A 23 -11.04 5.48 -26.75
CA VAL A 23 -11.76 4.36 -27.37
C VAL A 23 -11.93 4.69 -28.86
N GLN A 24 -11.59 3.75 -29.75
CA GLN A 24 -11.73 3.93 -31.20
C GLN A 24 -13.17 3.63 -31.63
N VAL A 25 -13.95 4.64 -32.00
CA VAL A 25 -15.37 4.46 -32.38
C VAL A 25 -15.60 4.42 -33.90
N SER A 26 -14.68 4.97 -34.69
CA SER A 26 -14.63 4.86 -36.16
C SER A 26 -13.21 5.11 -36.64
N GLN A 27 -12.87 4.89 -37.93
CA GLN A 27 -11.49 5.05 -38.44
C GLN A 27 -10.80 6.39 -38.05
N ASN A 28 -11.58 7.48 -37.99
CA ASN A 28 -11.05 8.82 -37.74
C ASN A 28 -11.51 9.43 -36.41
N GLN A 29 -12.19 8.66 -35.55
CA GLN A 29 -12.77 9.18 -34.32
C GLN A 29 -12.40 8.35 -33.11
N LYS A 30 -11.86 9.05 -32.11
CA LYS A 30 -11.53 8.55 -30.78
C LYS A 30 -12.24 9.39 -29.74
N VAL A 31 -12.76 8.75 -28.70
CA VAL A 31 -13.45 9.44 -27.58
C VAL A 31 -13.07 8.79 -26.25
N SER A 32 -13.15 9.52 -25.15
CA SER A 32 -13.05 8.94 -23.80
C SER A 32 -14.36 9.21 -23.05
N PRO A 33 -15.30 8.25 -23.00
CA PRO A 33 -16.59 8.45 -22.35
C PRO A 33 -16.46 8.85 -20.87
N GLY A 34 -15.49 8.28 -20.17
CA GLY A 34 -15.18 8.57 -18.78
C GLY A 34 -14.73 10.00 -18.55
N GLU A 35 -13.83 10.49 -19.41
CA GLU A 35 -13.37 11.88 -19.36
C GLU A 35 -14.51 12.84 -19.70
N MET A 36 -15.29 12.55 -20.75
CA MET A 36 -16.47 13.34 -21.14
C MET A 36 -17.54 13.40 -20.05
N ALA A 37 -17.68 12.33 -19.25
CA ALA A 37 -18.58 12.26 -18.10
C ALA A 37 -17.99 12.93 -16.83
N ASN A 38 -16.83 13.58 -16.91
CA ASN A 38 -16.12 14.22 -15.81
C ASN A 38 -15.80 13.26 -14.65
N VAL A 39 -15.53 11.99 -14.97
CA VAL A 39 -14.90 11.03 -14.05
C VAL A 39 -13.42 11.37 -13.99
N LYS A 40 -12.86 11.46 -12.79
CA LYS A 40 -11.48 11.91 -12.53
C LYS A 40 -10.64 10.78 -11.96
N LEU A 41 -9.33 10.90 -12.13
CA LEU A 41 -8.35 10.05 -11.44
C LEU A 41 -8.56 10.19 -9.93
N GLY A 42 -8.54 9.05 -9.23
CA GLY A 42 -8.82 8.98 -7.80
C GLY A 42 -10.29 8.84 -7.44
N ASP A 43 -11.23 8.94 -8.40
CA ASP A 43 -12.64 8.62 -8.14
C ASP A 43 -12.79 7.13 -7.83
N LEU A 44 -13.52 6.82 -6.75
CA LEU A 44 -13.85 5.46 -6.36
C LEU A 44 -15.30 5.15 -6.76
N ILE A 45 -15.50 4.35 -7.80
CA ILE A 45 -16.82 3.87 -8.20
C ILE A 45 -17.29 2.84 -7.17
N THR A 46 -18.36 3.15 -6.45
CA THR A 46 -18.92 2.30 -5.41
C THR A 46 -20.14 1.53 -5.91
N GLN A 47 -20.89 2.10 -6.86
CA GLN A 47 -22.07 1.48 -7.45
C GLN A 47 -22.20 1.80 -8.94
N ILE A 48 -22.85 0.89 -9.67
CA ILE A 48 -23.28 1.08 -11.05
C ILE A 48 -24.76 0.71 -11.13
N ASN A 49 -25.61 1.62 -11.61
CA ASN A 49 -27.07 1.48 -11.66
C ASN A 49 -27.68 1.11 -10.29
N GLY A 50 -27.17 1.70 -9.21
CA GLY A 50 -27.61 1.43 -7.84
C GLY A 50 -27.17 0.07 -7.27
N LYS A 51 -26.38 -0.71 -8.01
CA LYS A 51 -25.80 -1.97 -7.53
C LYS A 51 -24.36 -1.75 -7.07
N PRO A 52 -23.99 -2.15 -5.84
CA PRO A 52 -22.60 -2.13 -5.40
C PRO A 52 -21.70 -2.91 -6.33
N VAL A 53 -20.52 -2.37 -6.66
CA VAL A 53 -19.51 -3.04 -7.49
C VAL A 53 -18.18 -3.11 -6.76
N LYS A 54 -17.54 -4.29 -6.79
CA LYS A 54 -16.23 -4.53 -6.16
C LYS A 54 -15.28 -5.28 -7.06
N GLU A 55 -15.78 -6.06 -8.01
CA GLU A 55 -14.96 -6.83 -8.93
C GLU A 55 -14.96 -6.21 -10.32
N LEU A 56 -13.80 -6.23 -10.98
CA LEU A 56 -13.65 -5.66 -12.33
C LEU A 56 -14.53 -6.37 -13.36
N ALA A 57 -14.79 -7.67 -13.15
CA ALA A 57 -15.70 -8.46 -13.98
C ALA A 57 -17.15 -7.93 -13.93
N GLU A 58 -17.64 -7.55 -12.75
CA GLU A 58 -18.98 -6.97 -12.59
C GLU A 58 -19.14 -5.69 -13.40
N VAL A 59 -18.10 -4.85 -13.41
CA VAL A 59 -18.08 -3.62 -14.24
C VAL A 59 -18.12 -3.97 -15.72
N ALA A 60 -17.30 -4.93 -16.16
CA ALA A 60 -17.26 -5.34 -17.56
C ALA A 60 -18.61 -5.88 -18.05
N ASP A 61 -19.28 -6.70 -17.25
CA ASP A 61 -20.60 -7.26 -17.56
C ASP A 61 -21.66 -6.15 -17.68
N LEU A 62 -21.69 -5.21 -16.72
CA LEU A 62 -22.62 -4.09 -16.73
C LEU A 62 -22.38 -3.14 -17.91
N VAL A 63 -21.13 -2.91 -18.29
CA VAL A 63 -20.76 -2.09 -19.45
C VAL A 63 -21.18 -2.74 -20.76
N THR A 64 -21.00 -4.05 -20.87
CA THR A 64 -21.40 -4.81 -22.06
C THR A 64 -22.91 -4.79 -22.22
N ASP A 65 -23.66 -5.13 -21.16
CA ASP A 65 -25.12 -5.15 -21.17
C ASP A 65 -25.73 -3.78 -21.51
N ALA A 66 -25.20 -2.71 -20.89
CA ALA A 66 -25.67 -1.36 -21.17
C ALA A 66 -25.32 -0.90 -22.60
N GLY A 67 -24.14 -1.26 -23.10
CA GLY A 67 -23.73 -0.98 -24.47
C GLY A 67 -24.64 -1.64 -25.51
N GLU A 68 -24.90 -2.95 -25.35
CA GLU A 68 -25.79 -3.72 -26.23
C GLU A 68 -27.23 -3.17 -26.24
N LYS A 69 -27.72 -2.75 -25.07
CA LYS A 69 -29.04 -2.13 -24.91
C LYS A 69 -29.09 -0.64 -25.26
N LYS A 70 -27.95 -0.03 -25.59
CA LYS A 70 -27.79 1.42 -25.84
C LYS A 70 -28.31 2.29 -24.69
N GLN A 71 -27.99 1.89 -23.46
CA GLN A 71 -28.41 2.55 -22.23
C GLN A 71 -27.24 3.26 -21.55
N SER A 72 -27.53 4.35 -20.85
CA SER A 72 -26.55 5.00 -19.97
C SER A 72 -26.37 4.20 -18.69
N LEU A 73 -25.15 4.19 -18.17
CA LEU A 73 -24.85 3.73 -16.82
C LEU A 73 -24.84 4.92 -15.85
N SER A 74 -25.44 4.72 -14.68
CA SER A 74 -25.36 5.63 -13.56
C SER A 74 -24.27 5.16 -12.61
N LEU A 75 -23.13 5.84 -12.57
CA LEU A 75 -22.05 5.53 -11.63
C LEU A 75 -22.23 6.36 -10.37
N THR A 76 -22.24 5.71 -9.21
CA THR A 76 -22.04 6.37 -7.92
C THR A 76 -20.54 6.35 -7.61
N ILE A 77 -19.94 7.54 -7.48
CA ILE A 77 -18.52 7.72 -7.25
C ILE A 77 -18.29 8.45 -5.93
N LYS A 78 -17.27 8.03 -5.18
CA LYS A 78 -16.72 8.79 -4.06
C LYS A 78 -15.51 9.57 -4.54
N ARG A 79 -15.59 10.90 -4.48
CA ARG A 79 -14.51 11.84 -4.79
C ARG A 79 -14.14 12.59 -3.53
N SER A 80 -12.94 12.34 -3.00
CA SER A 80 -12.58 12.80 -1.65
C SER A 80 -13.62 12.29 -0.63
N GLU A 81 -14.31 13.16 0.12
CA GLU A 81 -15.38 12.76 1.05
C GLU A 81 -16.80 12.96 0.49
N GLN A 82 -16.94 13.32 -0.78
CA GLN A 82 -18.24 13.55 -1.40
C GLN A 82 -18.66 12.37 -2.26
N GLU A 83 -19.95 12.04 -2.20
CA GLU A 83 -20.58 11.09 -3.11
C GLU A 83 -21.26 11.85 -4.26
N LEU A 84 -20.99 11.42 -5.49
CA LEU A 84 -21.53 12.02 -6.71
C LEU A 84 -22.13 10.93 -7.58
N VAL A 85 -23.16 11.28 -8.33
CA VAL A 85 -23.74 10.40 -9.36
C VAL A 85 -23.42 10.98 -10.73
N VAL A 86 -22.79 10.20 -11.59
CA VAL A 86 -22.45 10.59 -12.96
C VAL A 86 -23.10 9.62 -13.95
N GLN A 87 -23.57 10.16 -15.08
CA GLN A 87 -24.10 9.36 -16.18
C GLN A 87 -23.02 9.18 -17.23
N ILE A 88 -22.81 7.95 -17.68
CA ILE A 88 -21.82 7.61 -18.69
C ILE A 88 -22.43 6.66 -19.71
N ASN A 89 -22.13 6.88 -20.98
CA ASN A 89 -22.58 6.01 -22.06
C ASN A 89 -21.41 5.12 -22.50
N PRO A 90 -21.53 3.78 -22.41
CA PRO A 90 -20.59 2.89 -23.07
C PRO A 90 -20.52 3.17 -24.57
N VAL A 91 -19.32 3.11 -25.14
CA VAL A 91 -19.13 3.22 -26.59
C VAL A 91 -18.43 1.97 -27.10
N PHE A 92 -18.80 1.52 -28.31
CA PHE A 92 -18.21 0.34 -28.91
C PHE A 92 -16.83 0.67 -29.50
N ASP A 93 -15.80 -0.06 -29.06
CA ASP A 93 -14.47 0.03 -29.63
C ASP A 93 -14.37 -0.89 -30.86
N ILE A 94 -14.10 -0.32 -32.03
CA ILE A 94 -14.01 -1.09 -33.29
C ILE A 94 -12.72 -1.90 -33.41
N THR A 95 -11.69 -1.58 -32.62
CA THR A 95 -10.42 -2.30 -32.59
C THR A 95 -10.52 -3.51 -31.68
N ASP A 96 -11.03 -3.31 -30.46
CA ASP A 96 -11.19 -4.37 -29.46
C ASP A 96 -12.47 -5.19 -29.63
N GLN A 97 -13.42 -4.72 -30.45
CA GLN A 97 -14.75 -5.32 -30.63
C GLN A 97 -15.52 -5.47 -29.30
N ALA A 98 -15.44 -4.46 -28.43
CA ALA A 98 -16.06 -4.47 -27.10
C ALA A 98 -16.56 -3.09 -26.68
N TYR A 99 -17.57 -3.04 -25.81
CA TYR A 99 -18.02 -1.78 -25.20
C TYR A 99 -17.05 -1.32 -24.12
N ARG A 100 -16.70 -0.04 -24.13
CA ARG A 100 -15.73 0.58 -23.22
C ARG A 100 -16.27 1.88 -22.63
N LEU A 101 -15.79 2.18 -21.42
CA LEU A 101 -16.01 3.47 -20.75
C LEU A 101 -14.85 4.46 -20.95
N GLY A 102 -13.74 4.05 -21.58
CA GLY A 102 -12.55 4.92 -21.68
C GLY A 102 -11.86 5.17 -20.34
N LEU A 103 -12.04 4.28 -19.35
CA LEU A 103 -11.43 4.36 -18.02
C LEU A 103 -10.41 3.24 -17.83
N TYR A 104 -9.27 3.57 -17.24
CA TYR A 104 -8.40 2.59 -16.58
C TYR A 104 -8.84 2.47 -15.13
N ILE A 105 -9.19 1.25 -14.73
CA ILE A 105 -9.74 0.96 -13.41
C ILE A 105 -8.96 -0.16 -12.73
N ARG A 106 -8.86 -0.07 -11.41
CA ARG A 106 -8.23 -1.09 -10.54
C ARG A 106 -9.04 -1.24 -9.26
N ASN A 107 -9.03 -2.42 -8.67
CA ASN A 107 -9.70 -2.69 -7.39
C ASN A 107 -8.74 -3.27 -6.35
N SER A 108 -7.45 -3.42 -6.65
CA SER A 108 -6.50 -4.01 -5.73
C SER A 108 -5.10 -3.40 -5.85
N ALA A 109 -4.36 -3.44 -4.76
CA ALA A 109 -2.91 -3.22 -4.75
C ALA A 109 -2.21 -4.35 -4.00
N ALA A 110 -0.97 -4.62 -4.39
CA ALA A 110 -0.12 -5.58 -3.71
C ALA A 110 1.31 -5.05 -3.62
N GLY A 111 2.01 -5.45 -2.57
CA GLY A 111 3.38 -5.00 -2.35
C GLY A 111 4.07 -5.72 -1.20
N VAL A 112 5.31 -5.34 -0.96
CA VAL A 112 6.14 -5.87 0.12
C VAL A 112 6.26 -4.81 1.20
N GLY A 113 6.08 -5.24 2.45
CA GLY A 113 6.18 -4.39 3.63
C GLY A 113 7.00 -5.02 4.73
N THR A 114 7.24 -4.25 5.79
CA THR A 114 7.77 -4.79 7.05
C THR A 114 6.73 -4.68 8.16
N LEU A 115 6.56 -5.77 8.90
CA LEU A 115 5.81 -5.80 10.15
C LEU A 115 6.52 -4.93 11.19
N THR A 116 5.86 -3.91 11.72
CA THR A 116 6.46 -3.00 12.72
C THR A 116 6.37 -3.61 14.12
N PHE A 117 5.20 -4.07 14.50
CA PHE A 117 4.97 -4.72 15.79
C PHE A 117 3.82 -5.71 15.71
N TYR A 118 3.81 -6.65 16.64
CA TYR A 118 2.66 -7.50 16.97
C TYR A 118 2.44 -7.42 18.48
N ALA A 119 1.20 -7.20 18.88
CA ALA A 119 0.75 -7.10 20.26
C ALA A 119 -0.01 -8.40 20.61
N PRO A 120 0.65 -9.38 21.24
CA PRO A 120 0.14 -10.76 21.32
C PRO A 120 -1.10 -10.92 22.19
N GLU A 121 -1.28 -10.07 23.19
CA GLU A 121 -2.46 -10.14 24.07
C GLU A 121 -3.74 -9.70 23.35
N GLN A 122 -3.60 -8.76 22.41
CA GLN A 122 -4.72 -8.21 21.64
C GLN A 122 -4.87 -8.90 20.27
N GLY A 123 -3.84 -9.62 19.82
CA GLY A 123 -3.77 -10.18 18.47
C GLY A 123 -3.68 -9.10 17.38
N ILE A 124 -3.23 -7.90 17.72
CA ILE A 124 -3.20 -6.74 16.81
C ILE A 124 -1.77 -6.52 16.30
N TYR A 125 -1.65 -6.07 15.05
CA TYR A 125 -0.37 -5.67 14.48
C TYR A 125 -0.42 -4.29 13.82
N GLY A 126 0.77 -3.74 13.60
CA GLY A 126 0.99 -2.59 12.72
C GLY A 126 2.14 -2.85 11.75
N ALA A 127 2.05 -2.34 10.52
CA ALA A 127 3.07 -2.49 9.48
C ALA A 127 3.16 -1.27 8.55
N LEU A 128 4.20 -1.24 7.71
CA LEU A 128 4.54 -0.19 6.73
C LEU A 128 4.91 1.19 7.28
N GLY A 129 4.25 1.72 8.30
CA GLY A 129 4.55 3.06 8.79
C GLY A 129 4.07 4.22 7.88
N HIS A 130 3.40 3.93 6.76
CA HIS A 130 2.74 4.93 5.91
C HIS A 130 1.48 4.37 5.25
N ILE A 131 0.66 5.26 4.72
CA ILE A 131 -0.56 4.91 3.99
C ILE A 131 -0.26 4.23 2.65
N ILE A 132 -1.03 3.22 2.29
CA ILE A 132 -1.00 2.63 0.95
C ILE A 132 -1.83 3.50 0.02
N THR A 133 -1.21 3.97 -1.05
CA THR A 133 -1.85 4.72 -2.12
C THR A 133 -1.76 3.94 -3.42
N ASP A 134 -2.68 4.20 -4.36
CA ASP A 134 -2.46 3.81 -5.75
C ASP A 134 -1.27 4.59 -6.34
N MET A 135 -0.47 3.93 -7.16
CA MET A 135 0.78 4.50 -7.68
C MET A 135 0.57 5.61 -8.71
N ASP A 136 -0.50 5.53 -9.50
CA ASP A 136 -0.74 6.48 -10.59
C ASP A 136 -1.46 7.74 -10.08
N THR A 137 -2.35 7.57 -9.11
CA THR A 137 -3.20 8.65 -8.58
C THR A 137 -2.75 9.21 -7.25
N GLN A 138 -1.85 8.53 -6.54
CA GLN A 138 -1.49 8.79 -5.14
C GLN A 138 -2.70 8.81 -4.19
N THR A 139 -3.85 8.27 -4.62
CA THR A 139 -5.08 8.27 -3.83
C THR A 139 -4.99 7.16 -2.79
N PRO A 140 -5.31 7.45 -1.51
CA PRO A 140 -5.39 6.43 -0.47
C PRO A 140 -6.36 5.31 -0.83
N ILE A 141 -5.91 4.06 -0.67
CA ILE A 141 -6.78 2.91 -0.89
C ILE A 141 -7.69 2.75 0.33
N THR A 142 -9.01 2.89 0.11
CA THR A 142 -10.01 2.58 1.12
C THR A 142 -10.15 1.06 1.24
N VAL A 143 -9.88 0.51 2.42
CA VAL A 143 -9.86 -0.95 2.62
C VAL A 143 -11.26 -1.52 2.48
N GLY A 144 -11.46 -2.40 1.49
CA GLY A 144 -12.65 -3.25 1.39
C GLY A 144 -12.39 -4.62 2.00
N GLU A 145 -11.32 -5.26 1.53
CA GLU A 145 -10.76 -6.49 2.08
C GLU A 145 -9.23 -6.36 2.03
N GLY A 146 -8.51 -6.90 2.99
CA GLY A 146 -7.07 -6.98 2.86
C GLY A 146 -6.48 -8.10 3.69
N GLN A 147 -5.35 -8.59 3.22
CA GLN A 147 -4.68 -9.76 3.73
C GLN A 147 -3.18 -9.49 3.81
N ILE A 148 -2.57 -9.98 4.87
CA ILE A 148 -1.13 -10.12 4.94
C ILE A 148 -0.75 -11.59 4.81
N ILE A 149 0.28 -11.85 4.02
CA ILE A 149 0.78 -13.18 3.70
C ILE A 149 2.29 -13.23 3.88
N HIS A 150 2.84 -14.44 3.89
CA HIS A 150 4.28 -14.61 4.01
C HIS A 150 4.99 -14.12 2.75
N SER A 151 6.16 -13.51 2.95
CA SER A 151 7.02 -13.01 1.90
C SER A 151 8.45 -13.50 2.15
N ASN A 152 9.17 -13.83 1.09
CA ASN A 152 10.57 -14.24 1.20
C ASN A 152 11.44 -13.37 0.29
N VAL A 153 12.38 -12.66 0.89
CA VAL A 153 13.31 -11.78 0.19
C VAL A 153 14.29 -12.63 -0.62
N THR A 154 14.31 -12.44 -1.93
CA THR A 154 15.20 -13.16 -2.85
C THR A 154 16.44 -12.35 -3.17
N SER A 155 16.31 -11.03 -3.27
CA SER A 155 17.42 -10.12 -3.57
C SER A 155 17.09 -8.69 -3.17
N ILE A 156 18.12 -7.85 -3.10
CA ILE A 156 17.97 -6.41 -2.94
C ILE A 156 18.51 -5.73 -4.20
N SER A 157 17.68 -4.88 -4.81
CA SER A 157 18.15 -3.86 -5.74
C SER A 157 18.68 -2.68 -4.91
N LYS A 158 19.97 -2.37 -5.05
CA LYS A 158 20.61 -1.32 -4.26
C LYS A 158 20.03 0.05 -4.61
N SER A 159 19.95 0.93 -3.62
CA SER A 159 19.68 2.34 -3.84
C SER A 159 20.91 3.04 -4.40
N HIS A 160 20.69 4.00 -5.28
CA HIS A 160 21.70 4.89 -5.85
C HIS A 160 21.27 6.35 -5.65
N ASN A 161 22.19 7.30 -5.85
CA ASN A 161 21.86 8.72 -5.66
C ASN A 161 20.68 9.12 -6.54
N GLY A 162 19.59 9.58 -5.93
CA GLY A 162 18.36 9.98 -6.62
C GLY A 162 17.42 8.83 -6.99
N GLU A 163 17.76 7.57 -6.72
CA GLU A 163 16.90 6.42 -6.99
C GLU A 163 16.80 5.49 -5.78
N PRO A 164 15.60 5.36 -5.18
CA PRO A 164 15.41 4.40 -4.10
C PRO A 164 15.57 2.98 -4.65
N GLY A 165 16.33 2.15 -3.93
CA GLY A 165 16.43 0.73 -4.22
C GLY A 165 15.16 -0.01 -3.80
N GLU A 166 15.14 -1.34 -3.99
CA GLU A 166 13.97 -2.17 -3.73
C GLU A 166 14.33 -3.53 -3.13
N LYS A 167 13.55 -3.96 -2.13
CA LYS A 167 13.52 -5.35 -1.67
C LYS A 167 12.71 -6.21 -2.63
N ARG A 168 13.37 -7.09 -3.39
CA ARG A 168 12.69 -8.07 -4.24
C ARG A 168 12.33 -9.29 -3.41
N ALA A 169 11.05 -9.57 -3.33
CA ALA A 169 10.53 -10.73 -2.63
C ALA A 169 9.44 -11.40 -3.45
N HIS A 170 9.27 -12.70 -3.24
CA HIS A 170 8.11 -13.41 -3.74
C HIS A 170 7.16 -13.71 -2.58
N PHE A 171 5.88 -13.76 -2.87
CA PHE A 171 4.90 -14.31 -1.95
C PHE A 171 4.97 -15.82 -2.05
N PHE A 172 5.05 -16.48 -0.91
CA PHE A 172 5.07 -17.94 -0.85
C PHE A 172 3.96 -18.40 0.07
N ASN A 173 3.40 -19.58 -0.21
CA ASN A 173 2.21 -20.07 0.46
C ASN A 173 1.08 -19.04 0.46
N GLU A 174 0.71 -18.50 -0.71
CA GLU A 174 -0.32 -17.45 -0.80
C GLU A 174 -1.68 -17.83 -0.21
N ASN A 175 -1.94 -19.15 -0.08
CA ASN A 175 -3.13 -19.69 0.57
C ASN A 175 -3.06 -19.61 2.12
N LYS A 176 -1.89 -19.33 2.70
CA LYS A 176 -1.67 -19.18 4.14
C LYS A 176 -1.70 -17.71 4.51
N ILE A 177 -2.90 -17.23 4.87
CA ILE A 177 -3.14 -15.88 5.37
C ILE A 177 -2.60 -15.78 6.80
N ILE A 178 -1.75 -14.78 7.06
CA ILE A 178 -1.19 -14.51 8.39
C ILE A 178 -2.14 -13.62 9.21
N GLY A 179 -2.87 -12.74 8.52
CA GLY A 179 -3.75 -11.76 9.15
C GLY A 179 -4.55 -10.96 8.14
N ASN A 180 -5.51 -10.18 8.64
CA ASN A 180 -6.33 -9.27 7.84
C ASN A 180 -5.79 -7.85 7.91
N ILE A 181 -6.23 -6.99 6.98
CA ILE A 181 -6.01 -5.55 7.03
C ILE A 181 -7.37 -4.91 7.33
N GLU A 182 -7.49 -4.25 8.47
CA GLU A 182 -8.73 -3.55 8.88
C GLU A 182 -8.64 -2.05 8.61
N LYS A 183 -7.43 -1.47 8.69
CA LYS A 183 -7.22 -0.04 8.52
C LYS A 183 -5.99 0.24 7.67
N ASN A 184 -6.13 1.19 6.76
CA ASN A 184 -5.04 1.82 6.02
C ASN A 184 -5.00 3.30 6.41
N THR A 185 -3.99 3.72 7.15
CA THR A 185 -3.92 5.04 7.78
C THR A 185 -2.64 5.76 7.39
N SER A 186 -2.53 7.05 7.72
CA SER A 186 -1.28 7.80 7.56
C SER A 186 -0.06 7.16 8.24
N PHE A 187 -0.27 6.32 9.27
CA PHE A 187 0.79 5.70 10.06
C PHE A 187 1.07 4.24 9.70
N GLY A 188 0.47 3.72 8.62
CA GLY A 188 0.60 2.31 8.26
C GLY A 188 -0.73 1.58 8.19
N ILE A 189 -0.61 0.27 7.97
CA ILE A 189 -1.72 -0.67 8.01
C ILE A 189 -1.83 -1.33 9.38
N PHE A 190 -3.06 -1.59 9.79
CA PHE A 190 -3.38 -2.24 11.06
C PHE A 190 -4.46 -3.28 10.85
N GLY A 191 -4.40 -4.34 11.64
CA GLY A 191 -5.37 -5.42 11.62
C GLY A 191 -5.04 -6.45 12.68
N LYS A 192 -5.54 -7.67 12.47
CA LYS A 192 -5.39 -8.80 13.38
C LYS A 192 -4.56 -9.90 12.76
N MET A 193 -3.78 -10.56 13.59
CA MET A 193 -3.01 -11.76 13.28
C MET A 193 -3.32 -12.83 14.30
N SER A 194 -3.66 -14.02 13.80
CA SER A 194 -4.01 -15.17 14.64
C SER A 194 -2.79 -15.77 15.33
N ASP A 195 -1.65 -15.72 14.64
CA ASP A 195 -0.39 -16.31 15.10
C ASP A 195 0.68 -15.25 15.34
N ARG A 196 1.61 -15.57 16.23
CA ARG A 196 2.83 -14.79 16.40
C ARG A 196 3.65 -14.84 15.11
N PRO A 197 4.31 -13.74 14.73
CA PRO A 197 5.12 -13.74 13.53
C PRO A 197 6.33 -14.66 13.72
N ASP A 198 6.52 -15.57 12.76
CA ASP A 198 7.68 -16.45 12.70
C ASP A 198 8.99 -15.65 12.52
N HIS A 199 10.13 -16.32 12.73
CA HIS A 199 11.47 -15.76 12.47
C HIS A 199 11.78 -14.43 13.17
N ALA A 200 11.09 -14.13 14.28
CA ALA A 200 11.35 -12.94 15.07
C ALA A 200 12.79 -12.96 15.63
N LEU A 201 13.42 -11.79 15.64
CA LEU A 201 14.74 -11.62 16.25
C LEU A 201 14.71 -11.91 17.77
N MET A 202 13.56 -11.63 18.41
CA MET A 202 13.31 -11.87 19.82
C MET A 202 11.83 -12.18 20.05
N ASN A 203 11.56 -13.06 21.02
CA ASN A 203 10.19 -13.49 21.37
C ASN A 203 9.59 -12.74 22.56
N ASN A 204 10.38 -11.90 23.24
CA ASN A 204 9.91 -11.11 24.38
C ASN A 204 9.35 -9.77 23.90
N ALA A 205 8.28 -9.32 24.57
CA ALA A 205 7.76 -7.98 24.40
C ALA A 205 8.80 -6.95 24.88
N ILE A 206 8.85 -5.81 24.21
CA ILE A 206 9.64 -4.63 24.63
C ILE A 206 8.68 -3.46 24.85
N PRO A 207 9.01 -2.51 25.75
CA PRO A 207 8.19 -1.33 25.94
C PRO A 207 8.18 -0.45 24.69
N VAL A 208 7.08 0.29 24.50
CA VAL A 208 7.02 1.42 23.56
C VAL A 208 7.49 2.66 24.30
N ALA A 209 8.35 3.45 23.67
CA ALA A 209 8.82 4.70 24.25
C ALA A 209 7.79 5.83 24.10
N PHE A 210 7.80 6.76 25.04
CA PHE A 210 7.17 8.07 24.82
C PHE A 210 8.04 8.93 23.88
N ALA A 211 7.42 9.93 23.24
CA ALA A 211 8.11 10.76 22.26
C ALA A 211 9.30 11.56 22.85
N ASP A 212 9.20 11.96 24.11
CA ASP A 212 10.24 12.69 24.86
C ASP A 212 11.42 11.81 25.30
N GLU A 213 11.23 10.49 25.31
CA GLU A 213 12.29 9.51 25.59
C GLU A 213 13.20 9.26 24.38
N VAL A 214 12.75 9.60 23.17
CA VAL A 214 13.54 9.45 21.94
C VAL A 214 14.64 10.51 21.91
N LYS A 215 15.89 10.08 21.66
CA LYS A 215 17.06 10.96 21.63
C LYS A 215 17.79 10.83 20.29
N GLU A 216 18.41 11.93 19.86
CA GLU A 216 19.43 11.87 18.82
C GLU A 216 20.59 10.98 19.27
N GLY A 217 21.17 10.22 18.34
CA GLY A 217 22.26 9.29 18.61
C GLY A 217 21.96 7.84 18.21
N PRO A 218 22.76 6.87 18.69
CA PRO A 218 22.72 5.49 18.24
C PRO A 218 21.37 4.81 18.48
N ALA A 219 20.92 4.04 17.50
CA ALA A 219 19.74 3.17 17.57
C ALA A 219 19.93 1.95 16.66
N GLU A 220 18.95 1.05 16.66
CA GLU A 220 18.92 -0.15 15.81
C GLU A 220 17.63 -0.17 14.98
N ILE A 221 17.69 -0.73 13.77
CA ILE A 221 16.49 -1.13 13.01
C ILE A 221 16.44 -2.63 12.85
N TYR A 222 15.24 -3.22 12.90
CA TYR A 222 15.06 -4.64 12.61
C TYR A 222 14.41 -4.82 11.24
N THR A 223 15.07 -5.55 10.35
CA THR A 223 14.57 -5.79 8.99
C THR A 223 15.13 -7.08 8.41
N VAL A 224 14.49 -7.57 7.34
CA VAL A 224 14.97 -8.70 6.54
C VAL A 224 15.67 -8.18 5.29
N VAL A 225 16.90 -8.62 5.02
CA VAL A 225 17.61 -8.33 3.76
C VAL A 225 17.75 -9.57 2.86
N GLU A 226 17.49 -10.75 3.39
CA GLU A 226 17.63 -12.03 2.69
C GLU A 226 16.76 -13.11 3.36
N GLY A 227 16.02 -13.87 2.55
CA GLY A 227 15.11 -14.90 3.04
C GLY A 227 13.98 -14.33 3.90
N GLN A 228 13.83 -14.87 5.11
CA GLN A 228 12.84 -14.44 6.11
C GLN A 228 13.45 -14.03 7.46
N LYS A 229 14.78 -14.12 7.57
CA LYS A 229 15.46 -13.93 8.85
C LYS A 229 15.47 -12.45 9.20
N VAL A 230 14.84 -12.09 10.32
CA VAL A 230 14.96 -10.74 10.87
C VAL A 230 16.35 -10.57 11.44
N GLU A 231 17.02 -9.50 11.02
CA GLU A 231 18.33 -9.09 11.50
C GLU A 231 18.25 -7.67 12.07
N LYS A 232 19.21 -7.34 12.94
CA LYS A 232 19.36 -5.99 13.47
C LYS A 232 20.52 -5.27 12.82
N PHE A 233 20.33 -4.00 12.52
CA PHE A 233 21.33 -3.14 11.90
C PHE A 233 21.43 -1.81 12.64
N LYS A 234 22.66 -1.31 12.76
CA LYS A 234 22.94 -0.02 13.40
C LYS A 234 22.47 1.16 12.55
N ILE A 235 21.85 2.12 13.21
CA ILE A 235 21.51 3.43 12.67
C ILE A 235 21.92 4.53 13.65
N ASN A 236 21.90 5.77 13.17
CA ASN A 236 21.96 6.95 14.01
C ASN A 236 20.68 7.77 13.80
N ILE A 237 20.04 8.21 14.87
CA ILE A 237 18.97 9.20 14.84
C ILE A 237 19.66 10.56 14.78
N GLU A 238 19.67 11.18 13.60
CA GLU A 238 20.33 12.46 13.35
C GLU A 238 19.49 13.63 13.88
N HIS A 239 18.17 13.50 13.84
CA HIS A 239 17.27 14.54 14.33
C HIS A 239 15.98 13.96 14.89
N VAL A 240 15.49 14.55 15.98
CA VAL A 240 14.17 14.26 16.56
C VAL A 240 13.33 15.53 16.58
N THR A 241 12.20 15.50 15.90
CA THR A 241 11.27 16.63 15.84
C THR A 241 10.27 16.54 16.99
N HIS A 242 10.14 17.61 17.77
CA HIS A 242 9.05 17.71 18.74
C HIS A 242 7.71 17.89 18.02
N GLN A 243 6.77 16.97 18.26
CA GLN A 243 5.47 16.95 17.61
C GLN A 243 4.36 17.21 18.64
N PRO A 244 3.61 18.33 18.56
CA PRO A 244 2.47 18.58 19.45
C PRO A 244 1.29 17.64 19.18
N HIS A 245 1.23 17.07 17.97
CA HIS A 245 0.25 16.08 17.53
C HIS A 245 0.95 14.99 16.70
N PRO A 246 0.45 13.74 16.67
CA PRO A 246 1.05 12.66 15.91
C PRO A 246 1.23 13.02 14.43
N ALA A 247 2.46 12.90 13.91
CA ALA A 247 2.76 13.13 12.49
C ALA A 247 3.80 12.13 11.98
N THR A 248 3.75 11.86 10.67
CA THR A 248 4.54 10.78 10.03
C THR A 248 6.04 11.06 9.94
N LYS A 249 6.47 12.31 10.13
CA LYS A 249 7.88 12.74 10.04
C LYS A 249 8.37 13.23 11.41
N GLY A 250 8.68 12.30 12.30
CA GLY A 250 9.16 12.58 13.66
C GLY A 250 10.66 12.48 13.84
N MET A 251 11.37 11.80 12.94
CA MET A 251 12.80 11.55 13.05
C MET A 251 13.48 11.57 11.69
N ILE A 252 14.75 12.01 11.68
CA ILE A 252 15.68 11.78 10.57
C ILE A 252 16.68 10.73 11.05
N ILE A 253 16.82 9.65 10.29
CA ILE A 253 17.74 8.57 10.61
C ILE A 253 18.76 8.38 9.49
N LYS A 254 19.94 7.89 9.86
CA LYS A 254 21.01 7.51 8.94
C LYS A 254 21.41 6.07 9.20
N ILE A 255 21.49 5.26 8.14
CA ILE A 255 22.07 3.92 8.25
C ILE A 255 23.58 4.05 8.49
N THR A 256 24.07 3.40 9.54
CA THR A 256 25.51 3.39 9.88
C THR A 256 26.10 1.98 9.86
N ASP A 257 25.26 0.94 9.70
CA ASP A 257 25.72 -0.44 9.63
C ASP A 257 26.39 -0.73 8.27
N PRO A 258 27.69 -1.10 8.25
CA PRO A 258 28.41 -1.32 7.00
C PRO A 258 27.84 -2.48 6.19
N LYS A 259 27.33 -3.53 6.85
CA LYS A 259 26.76 -4.70 6.14
C LYS A 259 25.46 -4.33 5.46
N LEU A 260 24.63 -3.50 6.11
CA LEU A 260 23.39 -3.04 5.51
C LEU A 260 23.68 -2.15 4.31
N ILE A 261 24.56 -1.15 4.47
CA ILE A 261 24.97 -0.24 3.40
C ILE A 261 25.53 -1.00 2.21
N GLU A 262 26.40 -1.99 2.46
CA GLU A 262 26.97 -2.81 1.39
C GLU A 262 25.88 -3.56 0.60
N LYS A 263 24.89 -4.12 1.29
CA LYS A 263 23.81 -4.89 0.64
C LYS A 263 22.77 -4.01 -0.05
N THR A 264 22.43 -2.84 0.51
CA THR A 264 21.25 -2.07 0.09
C THR A 264 21.55 -0.68 -0.44
N GLY A 265 22.73 -0.13 -0.18
CA GLY A 265 23.07 1.27 -0.49
C GLY A 265 22.41 2.30 0.44
N GLY A 266 21.62 1.87 1.43
CA GLY A 266 20.81 2.75 2.28
C GLY A 266 19.44 2.16 2.62
N ILE A 267 18.43 3.01 2.80
CA ILE A 267 17.04 2.58 2.93
C ILE A 267 16.47 2.28 1.55
N VAL A 268 15.83 1.12 1.40
CA VAL A 268 15.18 0.69 0.15
C VAL A 268 13.68 0.48 0.35
N GLN A 269 12.92 0.52 -0.73
CA GLN A 269 11.51 0.15 -0.71
C GLN A 269 11.31 -1.27 -0.16
N GLY A 270 10.23 -1.48 0.60
CA GLY A 270 10.00 -2.72 1.35
C GLY A 270 10.76 -2.82 2.68
N MET A 271 11.57 -1.82 3.07
CA MET A 271 12.00 -1.63 4.47
C MET A 271 10.99 -0.84 5.27
N SER A 272 10.01 -0.21 4.63
CA SER A 272 9.01 0.58 5.33
C SER A 272 8.26 -0.25 6.37
N GLY A 273 8.17 0.28 7.58
CA GLY A 273 7.64 -0.39 8.76
C GLY A 273 8.71 -1.09 9.60
N SER A 274 9.99 -1.10 9.19
CA SER A 274 11.06 -1.68 10.02
C SER A 274 11.09 -0.96 11.37
N PRO A 275 10.90 -1.67 12.50
CA PRO A 275 10.88 -1.03 13.80
C PRO A 275 12.25 -0.45 14.15
N ILE A 276 12.22 0.72 14.79
CA ILE A 276 13.39 1.42 15.32
C ILE A 276 13.43 1.19 16.83
N ILE A 277 14.56 0.70 17.32
CA ILE A 277 14.79 0.37 18.73
C ILE A 277 15.90 1.26 19.26
N GLN A 278 15.62 1.97 20.36
CA GLN A 278 16.61 2.74 21.10
C GLN A 278 16.43 2.48 22.60
N ASN A 279 17.53 2.27 23.33
CA ASN A 279 17.51 2.00 24.77
C ASN A 279 16.57 0.84 25.18
N GLY A 280 16.48 -0.19 24.33
CA GLY A 280 15.62 -1.35 24.56
C GLY A 280 14.11 -1.11 24.36
N LYS A 281 13.71 0.06 23.85
CA LYS A 281 12.32 0.43 23.59
C LYS A 281 12.04 0.56 22.09
N LEU A 282 10.82 0.25 21.66
CA LEU A 282 10.32 0.60 20.33
C LEU A 282 10.07 2.12 20.29
N VAL A 283 10.86 2.85 19.50
CA VAL A 283 10.78 4.32 19.40
C VAL A 283 10.12 4.81 18.11
N GLY A 284 9.92 3.94 17.13
CA GLY A 284 9.24 4.29 15.89
C GLY A 284 9.40 3.23 14.81
N ALA A 285 9.15 3.64 13.56
CA ALA A 285 9.30 2.80 12.39
C ALA A 285 9.88 3.61 11.22
N VAL A 286 10.61 2.94 10.33
CA VAL A 286 11.06 3.53 9.06
C VAL A 286 9.85 3.79 8.16
N THR A 287 9.75 4.96 7.52
CA THR A 287 8.62 5.30 6.64
C THR A 287 9.03 5.61 5.20
N HIS A 288 9.84 6.66 5.02
CA HIS A 288 10.15 7.21 3.69
C HIS A 288 11.66 7.39 3.62
N VAL A 289 12.22 7.17 2.44
CA VAL A 289 13.63 7.45 2.16
C VAL A 289 13.76 8.87 1.60
N PHE A 290 14.82 9.59 1.99
CA PHE A 290 15.23 10.81 1.32
C PHE A 290 15.92 10.42 0.01
N VAL A 291 15.38 10.89 -1.10
CA VAL A 291 15.91 10.68 -2.44
C VAL A 291 16.69 11.91 -2.88
#